data_AF-A0A1F5CNC7-F1
#
_entry.id   AF-A0A1F5CNC7-F1
#
_cell.length_a   1.000
_cell.length_b   1.000
_cell.length_c   1.000
_cell.angle_alpha   90.00
_cell.angle_beta   90.00
_cell.angle_gamma   90.00
#
_symmetry.space_group_name_H-M   'P 1'
#
loop_
_entity.id
_entity.type
_entity.pdbx_description
1 polymer ?
#
loop_
_entity_poly.entity_id
_entity_poly.type
_entity_poly.pdbx_seq_one_letter_code
_entity_poly.pdbx_strand_id
1 'polypeptide(L)'
;MGLATVNRRRSEEISRLIQAATSDASRKNRRIETVDPILRAGKTLYPTMPHRELLEYAQTALRVILSEPQSPTYQTTLLIHM
;
A
#
# COMPACT_ATOMS: atom_id res chain seq x y z
N MET A 1 23.73 7.60 7.49
CA MET A 1 22.36 8.19 7.54
C MET A 1 21.49 7.67 6.38
N GLY A 2 21.12 6.38 6.35
CA GLY A 2 20.44 5.77 5.17
C GLY A 2 19.07 5.15 5.43
N LEU A 3 18.73 4.78 6.66
CA LEU A 3 17.55 3.97 6.96
C LEU A 3 16.24 4.78 6.98
N ALA A 4 16.27 6.03 7.42
CA ALA A 4 15.09 6.89 7.50
C ALA A 4 14.52 7.24 6.10
N THR A 5 15.39 7.49 5.13
CA THR A 5 14.99 7.86 3.76
C THR A 5 14.39 6.68 3.00
N VAL A 6 14.95 5.48 3.19
CA VAL A 6 14.45 4.23 2.58
C VAL A 6 13.08 3.87 3.14
N ASN A 7 12.90 3.95 4.46
CA ASN A 7 11.62 3.69 5.10
C ASN A 7 10.54 4.69 4.66
N ARG A 8 10.90 5.96 4.48
CA ARG A 8 9.98 6.99 3.99
C ARG A 8 9.53 6.71 2.56
N ARG A 9 10.45 6.42 1.64
CA ARG A 9 10.13 6.12 0.24
C ARG A 9 9.19 4.92 0.13
N ARG A 10 9.51 3.83 0.85
CA ARG A 10 8.68 2.63 0.89
C ARG A 10 7.27 2.91 1.40
N SER A 11 7.14 3.74 2.44
CA SER A 11 5.85 4.15 2.99
C SER A 11 5.03 4.99 2.00
N GLU A 12 5.67 5.90 1.28
CA GLU A 12 5.03 6.71 0.22
C GLU A 12 4.55 5.83 -0.94
N GLU A 13 5.36 4.84 -1.35
CA GLU A 13 5.00 3.90 -2.41
C GLU A 13 3.82 3.00 -2.03
N ILE A 14 3.79 2.49 -0.79
CA ILE A 14 2.65 1.73 -0.26
C ILE A 14 1.39 2.60 -0.18
N SER A 15 1.52 3.86 0.26
CA SER A 15 0.39 4.79 0.33
C SER A 15 -0.23 5.05 -1.05
N ARG A 16 0.61 5.26 -2.08
CA ARG A 16 0.15 5.43 -3.47
C ARG A 16 -0.53 4.17 -3.99
N LEU A 17 0.00 2.99 -3.65
CA LEU A 17 -0.57 1.70 -4.01
C LEU A 17 -1.99 1.52 -3.43
N ILE A 18 -2.16 1.85 -2.14
CA ILE A 18 -3.46 1.83 -1.46
C ILE A 18 -4.43 2.78 -2.15
N GLN A 19 -4.04 4.04 -2.38
CA GLN A 19 -4.89 5.03 -3.03
C GLN A 19 -5.35 4.59 -4.41
N ALA A 20 -4.44 4.07 -5.25
CA ALA A 20 -4.79 3.61 -6.60
C ALA A 20 -5.71 2.39 -6.57
N ALA A 21 -5.43 1.41 -5.70
CA ALA A 21 -6.27 0.22 -5.56
C ALA A 21 -7.68 0.59 -5.06
N THR A 22 -7.77 1.41 -4.02
CA THR A 22 -9.05 1.87 -3.44
C THR A 22 -9.84 2.72 -4.44
N SER A 23 -9.18 3.58 -5.21
CA SER A 23 -9.84 4.38 -6.25
C SER A 23 -10.40 3.49 -7.36
N ASP A 24 -9.63 2.51 -7.86
CA ASP A 24 -10.11 1.56 -8.87
C ASP A 24 -11.27 0.70 -8.35
N ALA A 25 -11.16 0.20 -7.12
CA ALA A 25 -12.19 -0.60 -6.47
C ALA A 25 -13.48 0.22 -6.26
N SER A 26 -13.37 1.46 -5.80
CA SER A 26 -14.49 2.39 -5.65
C SER A 26 -15.18 2.69 -6.98
N ARG A 27 -14.42 2.99 -8.05
CA ARG A 27 -14.96 3.20 -9.41
C ARG A 27 -15.73 1.99 -9.94
N LYS A 28 -15.33 0.79 -9.54
CA LYS A 28 -15.97 -0.48 -9.95
C LYS A 28 -17.00 -1.00 -8.96
N ASN A 29 -17.26 -0.25 -7.88
CA ASN A 29 -18.09 -0.67 -6.76
C ASN A 29 -17.71 -2.07 -6.21
N ARG A 30 -16.41 -2.34 -6.11
CA ARG A 30 -15.84 -3.59 -5.59
C ARG A 30 -15.16 -3.35 -4.26
N ARG A 31 -15.12 -4.38 -3.41
CA ARG A 31 -14.30 -4.40 -2.19
C ARG A 31 -12.93 -4.98 -2.48
N ILE A 32 -11.93 -4.53 -1.73
CA ILE A 32 -10.58 -5.08 -1.75
C ILE A 32 -10.49 -6.09 -0.61
N GLU A 33 -10.49 -7.37 -0.96
CA GLU A 33 -10.41 -8.48 0.00
C GLU A 33 -9.14 -9.32 -0.20
N THR A 34 -8.48 -9.15 -1.35
CA THR A 34 -7.29 -9.90 -1.74
C THR A 34 -6.20 -8.97 -2.28
N VAL A 35 -5.00 -9.51 -2.44
CA VAL A 35 -3.86 -8.76 -2.98
C VAL A 35 -3.97 -8.50 -4.49
N ASP A 36 -4.75 -9.28 -5.24
CA ASP A 36 -4.90 -9.15 -6.70
C ASP A 36 -5.27 -7.76 -7.21
N PRO A 37 -6.32 -7.08 -6.71
CA PRO A 37 -6.65 -5.72 -7.14
C PRO A 37 -5.51 -4.74 -6.87
N ILE A 38 -4.77 -4.95 -5.78
CA ILE A 38 -3.63 -4.11 -5.39
C ILE A 38 -2.43 -4.37 -6.30
N LEU A 39 -2.12 -5.64 -6.58
CA LEU A 39 -1.07 -6.05 -7.52
C LEU A 39 -1.34 -5.51 -8.92
N ARG A 40 -2.60 -5.51 -9.36
CA ARG A 40 -2.99 -4.95 -10.66
C ARG A 40 -2.71 -3.45 -10.73
N ALA A 41 -3.12 -2.68 -9.71
CA ALA A 41 -2.80 -1.26 -9.63
C ALA A 41 -1.29 -1.02 -9.55
N GLY A 42 -0.58 -1.87 -8.79
CA GLY A 42 0.85 -1.85 -8.63
C GLY A 42 1.65 -2.08 -9.91
N LYS A 43 1.23 -3.02 -10.76
CA LYS A 43 1.86 -3.24 -12.07
C LYS A 43 1.74 -2.03 -12.99
N THR A 44 0.66 -1.26 -12.86
CA THR A 44 0.48 -0.02 -13.62
C THR A 44 1.34 1.12 -13.07
N LEU A 45 1.42 1.26 -11.75
CA LEU A 45 2.19 2.33 -11.10
C LEU A 45 3.70 2.10 -11.13
N TYR A 46 4.12 0.84 -11.01
CA TYR A 46 5.51 0.43 -10.86
C TYR A 46 5.86 -0.71 -11.84
N PRO A 47 5.81 -0.46 -13.17
CA PRO A 47 6.01 -1.51 -14.18
C PRO A 47 7.42 -2.14 -14.14
N THR A 48 8.40 -1.41 -13.60
CA THR A 48 9.79 -1.86 -13.48
C THR A 48 10.10 -2.49 -12.11
N MET A 49 9.15 -2.49 -11.17
CA MET A 49 9.37 -3.07 -9.85
C MET A 49 9.35 -4.60 -9.92
N PRO A 50 10.31 -5.30 -9.29
CA PRO A 50 10.30 -6.75 -9.24
C PRO A 50 9.01 -7.29 -8.64
N HIS A 51 8.47 -8.36 -9.22
CA HIS A 51 7.19 -8.94 -8.76
C HIS A 51 7.19 -9.26 -7.26
N ARG A 52 8.31 -9.78 -6.74
CA ARG A 52 8.47 -10.09 -5.32
C ARG A 52 8.33 -8.84 -4.44
N GLU A 53 9.01 -7.76 -4.79
CA GLU A 53 8.93 -6.51 -4.04
C GLU A 53 7.52 -5.92 -4.10
N LEU A 54 6.91 -5.94 -5.29
CA LEU A 54 5.53 -5.49 -5.46
C LEU A 54 4.53 -6.33 -4.66
N LEU A 55 4.75 -7.63 -4.54
CA LEU A 55 3.95 -8.53 -3.72
C LEU A 55 4.06 -8.18 -2.23
N GLU A 56 5.26 -7.89 -1.73
CA GLU A 56 5.44 -7.44 -0.34
C GLU A 56 4.69 -6.12 -0.08
N TYR A 57 4.73 -5.19 -1.04
CA TYR A 57 4.04 -3.90 -0.91
C TYR A 57 2.52 -4.11 -0.95
N ALA A 58 2.04 -4.99 -1.84
CA ALA A 58 0.62 -5.33 -1.95
C ALA A 58 0.07 -6.05 -0.71
N GLN A 59 0.84 -6.97 -0.11
CA GLN A 59 0.46 -7.60 1.16
C GLN A 59 0.40 -6.60 2.31
N THR A 60 1.36 -5.68 2.36
CA THR A 60 1.38 -4.62 3.37
C THR A 60 0.18 -3.69 3.19
N ALA A 61 -0.09 -3.26 1.96
CA ALA A 61 -1.25 -2.46 1.61
C ALA A 61 -2.57 -3.16 1.94
N LEU A 62 -2.71 -4.46 1.64
CA LEU A 62 -3.90 -5.22 1.98
C LEU A 62 -4.11 -5.25 3.49
N ARG A 63 -3.04 -5.48 4.27
CA ARG A 63 -3.13 -5.46 5.72
C ARG A 63 -3.62 -4.11 6.22
N VAL A 64 -3.10 -3.00 5.69
CA VAL A 64 -3.56 -1.64 6.06
C VAL A 64 -5.04 -1.47 5.71
N ILE A 65 -5.45 -1.78 4.48
CA ILE A 65 -6.84 -1.66 4.02
C ILE A 65 -7.81 -2.48 4.88
N LEU A 66 -7.43 -3.70 5.28
CA LEU A 66 -8.26 -4.58 6.10
C LEU A 66 -8.20 -4.23 7.60
N SER A 67 -7.13 -3.58 8.06
CA SER A 67 -6.93 -3.23 9.48
C SER A 67 -7.44 -1.84 9.82
N GLU A 68 -7.66 -0.97 8.85
CA GLU A 68 -8.28 0.34 9.09
C GLU A 68 -9.81 0.20 9.22
N PRO A 69 -10.39 0.31 10.43
CA PRO A 69 -11.81 0.66 10.53
C PRO A 69 -11.98 2.03 9.87
N GLN A 70 -12.97 2.18 8.98
CA GLN A 70 -13.24 3.41 8.24
C GLN A 70 -13.17 4.67 9.13
N SER A 71 -12.02 5.34 9.16
CA SER A 71 -11.81 6.62 9.83
C SER A 71 -10.60 7.30 9.19
N PRO A 72 -10.76 8.50 8.61
CA PRO A 72 -9.73 9.11 7.80
C PRO A 72 -8.76 9.86 8.71
N THR A 73 -7.67 9.23 9.13
CA THR A 73 -6.51 10.03 9.55
C THR A 73 -5.25 9.20 9.37
N TYR A 74 -4.46 9.59 8.37
CA TYR A 74 -3.04 9.28 8.26
C TYR A 74 -2.37 9.56 9.62
N GLN A 75 -2.25 8.55 10.48
CA GLN A 75 -1.36 8.60 11.62
C GLN A 75 -0.17 7.71 11.33
N THR A 76 0.85 8.37 10.77
CA THR A 76 2.23 7.90 10.89
C THR A 76 2.52 7.81 12.38
N THR A 77 2.68 6.60 12.90
CA THR A 77 3.27 6.37 14.21
C THR A 77 4.05 5.08 14.11
N LEU A 78 5.20 5.19 13.43
CA LEU A 78 6.24 4.17 13.46
C LEU A 78 6.93 4.34 14.83
N LEU A 79 6.35 3.72 15.86
CA LEU A 79 6.97 3.64 17.19
C LEU A 79 8.23 2.79 17.07
N ILE A 80 9.37 3.47 17.07
CA ILE A 80 10.68 2.88 17.32
C ILE A 80 10.67 2.44 18.79
N HIS A 81 10.52 1.12 18.97
CA HIS A 81 11.06 0.19 19.98
C HIS A 81 11.40 0.67 21.41
N MET A 82 10.90 -0.14 22.36
CA MET A 82 11.47 -0.60 23.65
C MET A 82 12.60 0.22 24.30
#